data_AF-A0AAE6WVE2-F1
#
_entry.id   AF-A0AAE6WVE2-F1
#
_cell.length_a   1.000
_cell.length_b   1.000
_cell.length_c   1.000
_cell.angle_alpha   90.00
_cell.angle_beta   90.00
_cell.angle_gamma   90.00
#
_symmetry.space_group_name_H-M   'P 1'
#
loop_
_entity.id
_entity.type
_entity.pdbx_description
1 polymer ?
#
loop_
_entity_poly.entity_id
_entity_poly.type
_entity_poly.pdbx_seq_one_letter_code
_entity_poly.pdbx_strand_id
1 'polypeptide(L)'
;MLLLNSNAQHIFWLGRYLSRTQFLCAHFPFLEDDAAVAYAHAFCLPAFDASSLNELVLDPAQPYSFHQQFKVARDNIQELRGVLSAKAYAELNRLIRTADQNAGYICDVVTDCQDILEGEAPDVFLFFSLGQCLEKLDQELRLGEDTTTTIAKIDYVIESLVEMGWSDLNEYWNQLRDHTDLINFYQFSDYIHHMFEINV
;
A
#
# COMPACT_ATOMS: atom_id res chain seq x y z
N MET A 1 -17.51 -13.50 9.36
CA MET A 1 -16.59 -14.55 8.88
C MET A 1 -15.29 -14.33 9.62
N LEU A 2 -14.58 -15.37 10.05
CA LEU A 2 -13.26 -15.16 10.67
C LEU A 2 -12.24 -15.13 9.52
N LEU A 3 -11.65 -13.96 9.27
CA LEU A 3 -10.69 -13.76 8.19
C LEU A 3 -9.41 -14.55 8.51
N LEU A 4 -8.97 -15.41 7.60
CA LEU A 4 -7.71 -16.14 7.75
C LEU A 4 -6.52 -15.17 7.64
N ASN A 5 -5.42 -15.46 8.34
CA ASN A 5 -4.23 -14.60 8.34
C ASN A 5 -3.64 -14.39 6.95
N SER A 6 -3.64 -15.43 6.09
CA SER A 6 -3.22 -15.31 4.69
C SER A 6 -4.09 -14.32 3.90
N ASN A 7 -5.40 -14.33 4.13
CA ASN A 7 -6.32 -13.39 3.47
C ASN A 7 -6.09 -11.96 3.99
N ALA A 8 -5.90 -11.79 5.30
CA ALA A 8 -5.57 -10.50 5.90
C ALA A 8 -4.24 -9.94 5.34
N GLN A 9 -3.24 -10.81 5.15
CA GLN A 9 -1.97 -10.46 4.53
C GLN A 9 -2.14 -9.98 3.08
N HIS A 10 -2.92 -10.70 2.27
CA HIS A 10 -3.19 -10.29 0.89
C HIS A 10 -3.95 -8.96 0.80
N ILE A 11 -4.94 -8.74 1.69
CA ILE A 11 -5.68 -7.46 1.77
C ILE A 11 -4.75 -6.31 2.19
N PHE A 12 -3.93 -6.54 3.21
CA PHE A 12 -2.97 -5.57 3.71
C PHE A 12 -1.97 -5.14 2.61
N TRP A 13 -1.37 -6.12 1.92
CA TRP A 13 -0.46 -5.83 0.84
C TRP A 13 -1.14 -5.18 -0.35
N LEU A 14 -2.39 -5.56 -0.66
CA LEU A 14 -3.18 -4.87 -1.68
C LEU A 14 -3.32 -3.37 -1.37
N GLY A 15 -3.64 -3.02 -0.12
CA GLY A 15 -3.68 -1.63 0.34
C GLY A 15 -2.37 -0.89 0.16
N ARG A 16 -1.24 -1.53 0.51
CA ARG A 16 0.10 -0.95 0.32
C ARG A 16 0.41 -0.70 -1.16
N TYR A 17 0.27 -1.71 -2.02
CA TYR A 17 0.69 -1.60 -3.41
C TYR A 17 -0.21 -0.66 -4.22
N LEU A 18 -1.52 -0.60 -3.95
CA LEU A 18 -2.39 0.40 -4.57
C LEU A 18 -2.01 1.82 -4.13
N SER A 19 -1.76 2.05 -2.83
CA SER A 19 -1.36 3.36 -2.32
C SER A 19 0.00 3.82 -2.86
N ARG A 20 0.96 2.89 -2.96
CA ARG A 20 2.27 3.17 -3.55
C ARG A 20 2.16 3.56 -5.02
N THR A 21 1.37 2.81 -5.78
CA THR A 21 1.15 3.11 -7.19
C THR A 21 0.44 4.44 -7.36
N GLN A 22 -0.57 4.73 -6.52
CA GLN A 22 -1.27 6.02 -6.52
C GLN A 22 -0.33 7.19 -6.19
N PHE A 23 0.55 7.00 -5.21
CA PHE A 23 1.55 8.01 -4.84
C PHE A 23 2.49 8.32 -6.00
N LEU A 24 2.97 7.29 -6.70
CA LEU A 24 3.77 7.45 -7.91
C LEU A 24 2.99 8.16 -9.03
N CYS A 25 1.72 7.79 -9.24
CA CYS A 25 0.83 8.45 -10.20
C CYS A 25 0.66 9.96 -9.93
N ALA A 26 0.62 10.37 -8.65
CA ALA A 26 0.49 11.77 -8.28
C ALA A 26 1.74 12.61 -8.60
N HIS A 27 2.90 11.98 -8.76
CA HIS A 27 4.18 12.64 -9.06
C HIS A 27 4.60 12.49 -10.53
N PHE A 28 4.07 11.50 -11.24
CA PHE A 28 4.40 11.22 -12.62
C PHE A 28 3.57 12.06 -13.60
N PRO A 29 4.15 12.63 -14.67
CA PRO A 29 5.58 12.62 -14.99
C PRO A 29 6.36 13.60 -14.10
N PHE A 30 7.59 13.24 -13.75
CA PHE A 30 8.51 14.15 -13.08
C PHE A 30 8.97 15.22 -14.08
N LEU A 31 8.85 16.49 -13.71
CA LEU A 31 9.19 17.62 -14.58
C LEU A 31 10.40 18.42 -14.10
N GLU A 32 10.67 18.41 -12.79
CA GLU A 32 11.73 19.18 -12.15
C GLU A 32 12.81 18.23 -11.61
N ASP A 33 14.06 18.43 -12.02
CA ASP A 33 15.18 17.54 -11.66
C ASP A 33 15.41 17.46 -10.15
N ASP A 34 15.35 18.58 -9.44
CA ASP A 34 15.54 18.61 -7.98
C ASP A 34 14.48 17.79 -7.24
N ALA A 35 13.22 17.86 -7.69
CA ALA A 35 12.13 17.08 -7.12
C ALA A 35 12.27 15.59 -7.44
N ALA A 36 12.68 15.26 -8.66
CA ALA A 36 12.96 13.88 -9.07
C ALA A 36 14.11 13.26 -8.27
N VAL A 37 15.20 14.01 -8.07
CA VAL A 37 16.36 13.56 -7.27
C VAL A 37 15.97 13.38 -5.81
N ALA A 38 15.19 14.29 -5.23
CA ALA A 38 14.69 14.14 -3.86
C ALA A 38 13.83 12.87 -3.70
N TYR A 39 12.90 12.63 -4.63
CA TYR A 39 12.11 11.39 -4.67
C TYR A 39 13.02 10.17 -4.79
N ALA A 40 13.93 10.17 -5.76
CA ALA A 40 14.84 9.05 -6.00
C ALA A 40 15.68 8.73 -4.75
N HIS A 41 16.23 9.74 -4.08
CA HIS A 41 16.99 9.54 -2.84
C HIS A 41 16.13 9.00 -1.69
N ALA A 42 14.91 9.52 -1.48
CA ALA A 42 14.00 9.08 -0.42
C ALA A 42 13.64 7.59 -0.55
N PHE A 43 13.53 7.10 -1.79
CA PHE A 43 13.18 5.71 -2.09
C PHE A 43 14.37 4.85 -2.57
N CYS A 44 15.61 5.36 -2.42
CA CYS A 44 16.85 4.67 -2.82
C CYS A 44 16.85 4.19 -4.29
N LEU A 45 16.28 4.98 -5.20
CA LEU A 45 16.16 4.67 -6.63
C LEU A 45 17.40 5.17 -7.41
N PRO A 46 17.90 4.39 -8.39
CA PRO A 46 19.04 4.79 -9.21
C PRO A 46 18.65 5.75 -10.35
N ALA A 47 18.16 6.94 -10.00
CA ALA A 47 17.84 8.02 -10.95
C ALA A 47 18.55 9.32 -10.52
N PHE A 48 18.91 10.16 -11.51
CA PHE A 48 19.77 11.33 -11.31
C PHE A 48 19.13 12.65 -11.76
N ASP A 49 17.98 12.59 -12.42
CA ASP A 49 17.22 13.70 -12.96
C ASP A 49 15.78 13.25 -13.28
N ALA A 50 14.92 14.16 -13.72
CA ALA A 50 13.53 13.84 -14.06
C ALA A 50 13.44 12.85 -15.24
N SER A 51 14.34 12.94 -16.22
CA SER A 51 14.33 12.07 -17.39
C SER A 51 14.62 10.61 -17.01
N SER A 52 15.73 10.38 -16.32
CA SER A 52 16.15 9.06 -15.85
C SER A 52 15.13 8.47 -14.89
N LEU A 53 14.52 9.26 -13.99
CA LEU A 53 13.45 8.76 -13.12
C LEU A 53 12.19 8.36 -13.90
N ASN A 54 11.77 9.16 -14.89
CA ASN A 54 10.63 8.82 -15.74
C ASN A 54 10.88 7.52 -16.52
N GLU A 55 12.07 7.35 -17.10
CA GLU A 55 12.46 6.10 -17.78
C GLU A 55 12.41 4.92 -16.80
N LEU A 56 12.97 5.12 -15.62
CA LEU A 56 13.10 4.13 -14.56
C LEU A 56 11.74 3.58 -14.07
N VAL A 57 10.75 4.46 -13.87
CA VAL A 57 9.42 4.05 -13.39
C VAL A 57 8.50 3.52 -14.49
N LEU A 58 8.86 3.73 -15.77
CA LEU A 58 8.17 3.17 -16.93
C LEU A 58 8.77 1.84 -17.40
N ASP A 59 10.03 1.52 -17.05
CA ASP A 59 10.69 0.28 -17.45
C ASP A 59 10.09 -0.94 -16.72
N PRO A 60 9.36 -1.84 -17.41
CA PRO A 60 8.71 -2.99 -16.79
C PRO A 60 9.70 -4.01 -16.21
N ALA A 61 10.99 -3.93 -16.54
CA ALA A 61 12.01 -4.78 -15.91
C ALA A 61 12.34 -4.32 -14.48
N GLN A 62 12.00 -3.09 -14.13
CA GLN A 62 12.39 -2.52 -12.85
C GLN A 62 11.34 -2.79 -11.77
N PRO A 63 11.76 -3.20 -10.55
CA PRO A 63 10.84 -3.59 -9.50
C PRO A 63 9.92 -2.45 -9.02
N TYR A 64 10.37 -1.20 -9.08
CA TYR A 64 9.60 -0.01 -8.68
C TYR A 64 8.78 0.61 -9.82
N SER A 65 8.76 0.01 -11.01
CA SER A 65 7.96 0.50 -12.12
C SER A 65 6.47 0.37 -11.84
N PHE A 66 5.66 1.18 -12.53
CA PHE A 66 4.19 1.05 -12.50
C PHE A 66 3.75 -0.39 -12.76
N HIS A 67 4.36 -1.05 -13.74
CA HIS A 67 4.00 -2.41 -14.12
C HIS A 67 4.29 -3.42 -13.01
N GLN A 68 5.47 -3.39 -12.39
CA GLN A 68 5.81 -4.34 -11.34
C GLN A 68 5.04 -4.09 -10.05
N GLN A 69 4.85 -2.83 -9.64
CA GLN A 69 4.06 -2.51 -8.45
C GLN A 69 2.58 -2.93 -8.63
N PHE A 70 2.00 -2.61 -9.80
CA PHE A 70 0.62 -2.97 -10.10
C PHE A 70 0.42 -4.48 -10.26
N LYS A 71 1.41 -5.21 -10.80
CA LYS A 71 1.39 -6.67 -10.87
C LYS A 71 1.21 -7.30 -9.49
N VAL A 72 1.90 -6.81 -8.46
CA VAL A 72 1.75 -7.35 -7.10
C VAL A 72 0.35 -7.07 -6.55
N ALA A 73 -0.24 -5.89 -6.82
CA ALA A 73 -1.63 -5.61 -6.46
C ALA A 73 -2.59 -6.59 -7.15
N ARG A 74 -2.40 -6.84 -8.46
CA ARG A 74 -3.19 -7.81 -9.21
C ARG A 74 -3.08 -9.22 -8.63
N ASP A 75 -1.88 -9.67 -8.31
CA ASP A 75 -1.65 -11.00 -7.78
C ASP A 75 -2.35 -11.16 -6.41
N ASN A 76 -2.29 -10.15 -5.53
CA ASN A 76 -3.08 -10.13 -4.30
C ASN A 76 -4.60 -10.17 -4.56
N ILE A 77 -5.12 -9.46 -5.57
CA ILE A 77 -6.55 -9.53 -5.92
C ILE A 77 -6.96 -10.96 -6.30
N GLN A 78 -6.11 -11.71 -7.01
CA GLN A 78 -6.42 -13.11 -7.39
C GLN A 78 -6.56 -14.03 -6.18
N GLU A 79 -5.72 -13.85 -5.16
CA GLU A 79 -5.75 -14.65 -3.93
C GLU A 79 -6.97 -14.36 -3.04
N LEU A 80 -7.68 -13.25 -3.28
CA LEU A 80 -8.83 -12.84 -2.48
C LEU A 80 -10.18 -13.37 -3.01
N ARG A 81 -10.15 -14.38 -3.87
CA ARG A 81 -11.35 -15.06 -4.35
C ARG A 81 -12.09 -15.74 -3.19
N GLY A 82 -13.36 -15.41 -3.01
CA GLY A 82 -14.18 -15.95 -1.92
C GLY A 82 -13.98 -15.25 -0.57
N VAL A 83 -13.06 -14.27 -0.52
CA VAL A 83 -12.93 -13.31 0.58
C VAL A 83 -13.74 -12.06 0.24
N LEU A 84 -13.47 -11.49 -0.94
CA LEU A 84 -14.22 -10.35 -1.46
C LEU A 84 -15.63 -10.77 -1.89
N SER A 85 -16.56 -9.81 -1.86
CA SER A 85 -17.88 -9.98 -2.44
C SER A 85 -17.76 -10.37 -3.91
N ALA A 86 -18.68 -11.23 -4.38
CA ALA A 86 -18.65 -11.69 -5.77
C ALA A 86 -18.72 -10.52 -6.78
N LYS A 87 -19.40 -9.43 -6.39
CA LYS A 87 -19.49 -8.20 -7.18
C LYS A 87 -18.13 -7.49 -7.25
N ALA A 88 -17.52 -7.17 -6.09
CA ALA A 88 -16.23 -6.48 -6.05
C ALA A 88 -15.13 -7.30 -6.74
N TYR A 89 -15.06 -8.60 -6.48
CA TYR A 89 -14.07 -9.47 -7.12
C TYR A 89 -14.20 -9.45 -8.65
N ALA A 90 -15.42 -9.52 -9.19
CA ALA A 90 -15.65 -9.49 -10.63
C ALA A 90 -15.28 -8.13 -11.24
N GLU A 91 -15.59 -7.03 -10.54
CA GLU A 91 -15.31 -5.68 -10.98
C GLU A 91 -13.80 -5.37 -10.97
N LEU A 92 -13.09 -5.73 -9.89
CA LEU A 92 -11.64 -5.64 -9.81
C LEU A 92 -10.98 -6.46 -10.93
N ASN A 93 -11.43 -7.69 -11.15
CA ASN A 93 -10.90 -8.53 -12.23
C ASN A 93 -11.13 -7.93 -13.62
N ARG A 94 -12.21 -7.17 -13.82
CA ARG A 94 -12.45 -6.46 -15.07
C ARG A 94 -11.45 -5.31 -15.25
N LEU A 95 -11.22 -4.52 -14.21
CA LEU A 95 -10.30 -3.37 -14.23
C LEU A 95 -8.85 -3.79 -14.46
N ILE A 96 -8.35 -4.77 -13.70
CA ILE A 96 -6.94 -5.16 -13.73
C ILE A 96 -6.54 -5.92 -15.00
N ARG A 97 -7.50 -6.51 -15.73
CA ARG A 97 -7.22 -7.22 -17.00
C ARG A 97 -6.73 -6.31 -18.11
N THR A 98 -7.14 -5.06 -18.09
CA THR A 98 -6.86 -4.10 -19.16
C THR A 98 -5.74 -3.12 -18.79
N ALA A 99 -5.42 -3.01 -17.50
CA ALA A 99 -4.50 -2.02 -16.94
C ALA A 99 -3.04 -2.18 -17.41
N ASP A 100 -2.57 -3.42 -17.58
CA ASP A 100 -1.16 -3.74 -17.91
C ASP A 100 -0.67 -3.16 -19.24
N GLN A 101 -1.58 -2.71 -20.12
CA GLN A 101 -1.23 -2.25 -21.45
C GLN A 101 -0.69 -0.81 -21.49
N ASN A 102 -0.92 0.00 -20.45
CA ASN A 102 -0.50 1.41 -20.42
C ASN A 102 -0.38 1.94 -18.98
N ALA A 103 0.77 2.54 -18.63
CA ALA A 103 1.01 3.14 -17.32
C ALA A 103 0.01 4.26 -16.96
N GLY A 104 -0.42 5.09 -17.92
CA GLY A 104 -1.44 6.10 -17.66
C GLY A 104 -2.79 5.48 -17.26
N TYR A 105 -3.11 4.31 -17.82
CA TYR A 105 -4.34 3.59 -17.47
C TYR A 105 -4.23 2.86 -16.13
N ILE A 106 -3.02 2.49 -15.70
CA ILE A 106 -2.79 1.94 -14.35
C ILE A 106 -3.21 2.97 -13.29
N CYS A 107 -2.93 4.26 -13.48
CA CYS A 107 -3.30 5.30 -12.52
C CYS A 107 -4.82 5.43 -12.32
N ASP A 108 -5.59 5.42 -13.42
CA ASP A 108 -7.06 5.44 -13.35
C ASP A 108 -7.58 4.17 -12.66
N VAL A 109 -7.05 3.00 -13.05
CA VAL A 109 -7.48 1.71 -12.50
C VAL A 109 -7.19 1.59 -11.01
N VAL A 110 -6.05 2.10 -10.53
CA VAL A 110 -5.71 2.07 -9.11
C VAL A 110 -6.75 2.84 -8.28
N THR A 111 -7.19 4.00 -8.75
CA THR A 111 -8.23 4.79 -8.07
C THR A 111 -9.54 3.99 -8.00
N ASP A 112 -10.00 3.46 -9.13
CA ASP A 112 -11.22 2.64 -9.20
C ASP A 112 -11.14 1.39 -8.30
N CYS A 113 -9.96 0.76 -8.20
CA CYS A 113 -9.74 -0.38 -7.32
C CYS A 113 -9.90 -0.02 -5.84
N GLN A 114 -9.42 1.16 -5.42
CA GLN A 114 -9.55 1.61 -4.02
C GLN A 114 -11.02 1.83 -3.68
N ASP A 115 -11.77 2.55 -4.52
CA ASP A 115 -13.21 2.82 -4.32
C ASP A 115 -14.03 1.54 -4.14
N ILE A 116 -13.71 0.48 -4.90
CA ILE A 116 -14.38 -0.82 -4.77
C ILE A 116 -14.08 -1.48 -3.41
N LEU A 117 -12.82 -1.43 -2.97
CA LEU A 117 -12.36 -2.06 -1.72
C LEU A 117 -12.87 -1.31 -0.48
N GLU A 118 -13.08 0.00 -0.57
CA GLU A 118 -13.72 0.79 0.49
C GLU A 118 -15.18 0.37 0.75
N GLY A 119 -15.84 -0.24 -0.23
CA GLY A 119 -17.21 -0.74 -0.13
C GLY A 119 -17.36 -2.16 0.43
N GLU A 120 -16.27 -2.84 0.76
CA GLU A 120 -16.28 -4.23 1.22
C GLU A 120 -16.62 -4.37 2.72
N ALA A 121 -16.65 -5.62 3.20
CA ALA A 121 -16.96 -5.92 4.59
C ALA A 121 -15.96 -5.24 5.56
N PRO A 122 -16.37 -4.90 6.81
CA PRO A 122 -15.54 -4.12 7.73
C PRO A 122 -14.16 -4.72 8.03
N ASP A 123 -14.03 -6.04 8.12
CA ASP A 123 -12.75 -6.74 8.31
C ASP A 123 -11.81 -6.52 7.12
N VAL A 124 -12.33 -6.68 5.89
CA VAL A 124 -11.57 -6.40 4.67
C VAL A 124 -11.16 -4.93 4.60
N PHE A 125 -12.10 -4.03 4.86
CA PHE A 125 -11.84 -2.60 4.82
C PHE A 125 -10.76 -2.17 5.82
N LEU A 126 -10.75 -2.71 7.05
CA LEU A 126 -9.77 -2.35 8.06
C LEU A 126 -8.35 -2.81 7.70
N PHE A 127 -8.17 -4.05 7.25
CA PHE A 127 -6.86 -4.52 6.81
C PHE A 127 -6.36 -3.78 5.57
N PHE A 128 -7.28 -3.44 4.67
CA PHE A 128 -6.97 -2.65 3.49
C PHE A 128 -6.49 -1.25 3.90
N SER A 129 -7.26 -0.58 4.76
CA SER A 129 -6.95 0.74 5.32
C SER A 129 -5.63 0.76 6.09
N LEU A 130 -5.34 -0.29 6.86
CA LEU A 130 -4.05 -0.44 7.55
C LEU A 130 -2.90 -0.45 6.53
N GLY A 131 -3.03 -1.23 5.45
CA GLY A 131 -2.07 -1.24 4.35
C GLY A 131 -1.89 0.14 3.73
N GLN A 132 -2.97 0.84 3.41
CA GLN A 132 -2.89 2.19 2.84
C GLN A 132 -2.19 3.18 3.78
N CYS A 133 -2.56 3.18 5.06
CA CYS A 133 -2.01 4.11 6.04
C CYS A 133 -0.52 3.86 6.30
N LEU A 134 -0.08 2.60 6.38
CA LEU A 134 1.34 2.32 6.58
C LEU A 134 2.19 2.63 5.36
N GLU A 135 1.65 2.45 4.15
CA GLU A 135 2.36 2.90 2.96
C GLU A 135 2.47 4.43 2.92
N LYS A 136 1.41 5.16 3.29
CA LYS A 136 1.46 6.62 3.37
C LYS A 136 2.43 7.10 4.44
N LEU A 137 2.46 6.44 5.60
CA LEU A 137 3.41 6.75 6.68
C LEU A 137 4.87 6.53 6.25
N ASP A 138 5.16 5.43 5.53
CA ASP A 138 6.49 5.16 4.96
C ASP A 138 6.94 6.31 4.05
N GLN A 139 6.04 6.76 3.16
CA GLN A 139 6.30 7.87 2.24
C GLN A 139 6.56 9.18 2.99
N GLU A 140 5.70 9.53 3.95
CA GLU A 140 5.83 10.76 4.75
C GLU A 140 7.15 10.77 5.53
N LEU A 141 7.50 9.65 6.18
CA LEU A 141 8.75 9.53 6.93
C LEU A 141 9.98 9.65 6.04
N ARG A 142 9.97 9.06 4.84
CA ARG A 142 11.09 9.14 3.89
C ARG A 142 11.28 10.54 3.31
N LEU A 143 10.18 11.26 3.12
CA LEU A 143 10.18 12.61 2.54
C LEU A 143 10.28 13.72 3.60
N GLY A 144 10.21 13.37 4.89
CA GLY A 144 10.21 14.34 5.98
C GLY A 144 8.95 15.18 6.05
N GLU A 145 7.81 14.61 5.64
CA GLU A 145 6.49 15.25 5.68
C GLU A 145 5.85 15.13 7.09
N ASP A 146 4.80 15.91 7.34
CA ASP A 146 4.01 15.79 8.58
C ASP A 146 3.23 14.46 8.61
N THR A 147 3.37 13.71 9.70
CA THR A 147 2.76 12.39 9.89
C THR A 147 1.51 12.42 10.76
N THR A 148 1.16 13.58 11.35
CA THR A 148 0.12 13.72 12.38
C THR A 148 -1.23 13.15 11.94
N THR A 149 -1.66 13.46 10.71
CA THR A 149 -2.95 12.99 10.18
C THR A 149 -2.95 11.49 9.93
N THR A 150 -1.85 10.95 9.42
CA THR A 150 -1.73 9.52 9.11
C THR A 150 -1.66 8.69 10.39
N ILE A 151 -0.93 9.16 11.41
CA ILE A 151 -0.91 8.53 12.75
C ILE A 151 -2.32 8.44 13.34
N ALA A 152 -3.09 9.53 13.32
CA ALA A 152 -4.45 9.53 13.86
C ALA A 152 -5.40 8.55 13.13
N LYS A 153 -5.19 8.34 11.83
CA LYS A 153 -5.92 7.32 11.07
C LYS A 153 -5.51 5.91 11.47
N ILE A 154 -4.21 5.67 11.64
CA ILE A 154 -3.71 4.36 12.08
C ILE A 154 -4.21 4.03 13.49
N ASP A 155 -4.24 4.99 14.41
CA ASP A 155 -4.83 4.82 15.75
C ASP A 155 -6.26 4.25 15.65
N TYR A 156 -7.12 4.88 14.84
CA TYR A 156 -8.50 4.42 14.67
C TYR A 156 -8.60 3.00 14.06
N VAL A 157 -7.78 2.71 13.05
CA VAL A 157 -7.76 1.39 12.40
C VAL A 157 -7.30 0.31 13.39
N ILE A 158 -6.27 0.58 14.18
CA ILE A 158 -5.73 -0.36 15.15
C ILE A 158 -6.69 -0.57 16.32
N GLU A 159 -7.30 0.48 16.86
CA GLU A 159 -8.35 0.35 17.87
C GLU A 159 -9.49 -0.56 17.38
N SER A 160 -9.94 -0.35 16.14
CA SER A 160 -10.98 -1.17 15.51
C SER A 160 -10.56 -2.64 15.33
N LEU A 161 -9.32 -2.89 14.91
CA LEU A 161 -8.79 -4.26 14.76
C LEU A 161 -8.63 -4.95 16.12
N VAL A 162 -8.21 -4.23 17.16
CA VAL A 162 -8.09 -4.74 18.53
C VAL A 162 -9.46 -5.14 19.08
N GLU A 163 -10.51 -4.34 18.85
CA GLU A 163 -11.90 -4.70 19.22
C GLU A 163 -12.37 -5.99 18.53
N MET A 164 -11.80 -6.31 17.36
CA MET A 164 -12.08 -7.53 16.60
C MET A 164 -11.20 -8.73 17.01
N GLY A 165 -10.32 -8.57 18.00
CA GLY A 165 -9.50 -9.63 18.57
C GLY A 165 -8.02 -9.61 18.20
N TRP A 166 -7.55 -8.59 17.47
CA TRP A 166 -6.14 -8.41 17.10
C TRP A 166 -5.35 -7.64 18.16
N SER A 167 -5.48 -8.05 19.42
CA SER A 167 -5.00 -7.32 20.61
C SER A 167 -3.50 -7.03 20.61
N ASP A 168 -2.70 -7.91 20.02
CA ASP A 168 -1.24 -7.82 20.04
C ASP A 168 -0.71 -6.63 19.20
N LEU A 169 -1.52 -6.08 18.27
CA LEU A 169 -1.17 -4.89 17.48
C LEU A 169 -0.89 -3.65 18.35
N ASN A 170 -1.60 -3.53 19.48
CA ASN A 170 -1.59 -2.30 20.26
C ASN A 170 -0.22 -2.01 20.89
N GLU A 171 0.47 -3.04 21.39
CA GLU A 171 1.78 -2.87 22.02
C GLU A 171 2.81 -2.28 21.04
N TYR A 172 2.95 -2.89 19.87
CA TYR A 172 3.92 -2.48 18.86
C TYR A 172 3.53 -1.16 18.19
N TRP A 173 2.23 -0.90 18.05
CA TRP A 173 1.77 0.40 17.56
C TRP A 173 2.11 1.54 18.50
N ASN A 174 1.91 1.37 19.81
CA ASN A 174 2.24 2.40 20.80
C ASN A 174 3.73 2.79 20.73
N GLN A 175 4.62 1.83 20.48
CA GLN A 175 6.06 2.10 20.32
C GLN A 175 6.34 3.03 19.13
N LEU A 176 5.75 2.75 17.96
CA LEU A 176 5.87 3.60 16.77
C LEU A 176 5.18 4.96 16.95
N ARG A 177 4.02 5.01 17.60
CA ARG A 177 3.30 6.25 17.84
C ARG A 177 4.08 7.20 18.76
N ASP A 178 4.68 6.68 19.82
CA ASP A 178 5.44 7.49 20.79
C ASP A 178 6.77 7.99 20.20
N HIS A 179 7.36 7.22 19.26
CA HIS A 179 8.60 7.56 18.57
C HIS A 179 8.47 7.33 17.06
N THR A 180 7.82 8.27 16.37
CA THR A 180 7.56 8.14 14.93
C THR A 180 8.81 8.45 14.11
N ASP A 181 9.54 7.40 13.77
CA ASP A 181 10.70 7.45 12.88
C ASP A 181 10.80 6.17 12.02
N LEU A 182 11.71 6.18 11.04
CA LEU A 182 11.90 5.05 10.12
C LEU A 182 12.32 3.75 10.84
N ILE A 183 13.08 3.83 11.93
CA ILE A 183 13.57 2.64 12.65
C ILE A 183 12.38 1.95 13.30
N ASN A 184 11.58 2.69 14.06
CA ASN A 184 10.38 2.18 14.72
C ASN A 184 9.33 1.74 13.68
N PHE A 185 9.25 2.42 12.52
CA PHE A 185 8.35 2.04 11.44
C PHE A 185 8.70 0.68 10.84
N TYR A 186 9.99 0.40 10.60
CA TYR A 186 10.41 -0.91 10.09
C TYR A 186 10.20 -2.01 11.13
N GLN A 187 10.45 -1.75 12.42
CA GLN A 187 10.16 -2.71 13.49
C GLN A 187 8.67 -3.07 13.55
N PHE A 188 7.80 -2.06 13.43
CA PHE A 188 6.36 -2.28 13.37
C PHE A 188 5.93 -3.07 12.12
N SER A 189 6.55 -2.78 10.96
CA SER A 189 6.31 -3.51 9.71
C SER A 189 6.72 -4.98 9.82
N ASP A 190 7.88 -5.28 10.40
CA ASP A 190 8.35 -6.65 10.65
C ASP A 190 7.40 -7.41 11.57
N TYR A 191 6.89 -6.74 12.60
CA TYR A 191 5.89 -7.34 13.50
C TYR A 191 4.60 -7.69 12.77
N ILE A 192 4.05 -6.79 11.93
CA ILE A 192 2.87 -7.09 11.12
C ILE A 192 3.11 -8.31 10.21
N HIS A 193 4.29 -8.41 9.59
CA HIS A 193 4.64 -9.59 8.80
C HIS A 193 4.63 -10.86 9.64
N HIS A 194 5.25 -10.83 10.82
CA HIS A 194 5.27 -11.96 11.72
C HIS A 194 3.85 -12.35 12.19
N MET A 195 3.00 -11.37 12.49
CA MET A 195 1.60 -11.59 12.88
C MET A 195 0.81 -12.37 11.82
N PHE A 196 1.07 -12.12 10.53
CA PHE A 196 0.45 -12.90 9.46
C PHE A 196 1.00 -14.33 9.36
N GLU A 197 2.27 -14.55 9.68
CA GLU A 197 2.94 -15.85 9.58
C GLU A 197 2.69 -16.81 10.76
N ILE A 198 2.49 -16.30 11.98
CA ILE A 198 2.42 -17.13 13.21
C ILE A 198 1.21 -18.10 13.25
N ASN A 199 0.18 -17.91 12.41
CA ASN A 199 -1.03 -18.75 12.43
C ASN A 199 -1.30 -19.52 11.11
N VAL A 200 -0.25 -19.88 10.36
CA VAL A 200 -0.32 -20.82 9.21
C VAL A 200 -0.19 -22.26 9.65
#